data_AF-A0A3D3VRW0-F1
#
_entry.id   AF-A0A3D3VRW0-F1
#
_cell.length_a   1.000
_cell.length_b   1.000
_cell.length_c   1.000
_cell.angle_alpha   90.00
_cell.angle_beta   90.00
_cell.angle_gamma   90.00
#
_symmetry.space_group_name_H-M   'P 1'
#
loop_
_entity.id
_entity.type
_entity.pdbx_description
1 polymer ?
#
loop_
_entity_poly.entity_id
_entity_poly.type
_entity_poly.pdbx_seq_one_letter_code
_entity_poly.pdbx_strand_id
1 'polypeptide(L)'
;LRTRSECYPDVTTGIQTRELVRTSRLVSGACGFPIPRNKAIVGLNAFAHSSGIHQDGILKKRETYEIINPQTVGWGKTELPLTKHSGR
;
A
#
# COMPACT_ATOMS: atom_id res chain seq x y z
N LEU A 1 1.70 18.08 -8.36
CA LEU A 1 1.42 17.12 -7.28
C LEU A 1 2.19 15.84 -7.62
N ARG A 2 2.65 14.98 -6.69
CA ARG A 2 3.42 13.77 -7.10
C ARG A 2 2.58 12.83 -7.95
N THR A 3 1.30 12.71 -7.64
CA THR A 3 0.30 12.06 -8.49
C THR A 3 -0.18 13.04 -9.56
N ARG A 4 -0.26 12.61 -10.82
CA ARG A 4 -0.79 13.43 -11.93
C ARG A 4 -0.12 14.80 -12.10
N SER A 5 1.21 14.85 -12.01
CA SER A 5 1.98 16.08 -12.18
C SER A 5 1.74 16.75 -13.54
N GLU A 6 1.43 15.96 -14.56
CA GLU A 6 1.09 16.42 -15.91
C GLU A 6 -0.20 17.26 -15.97
N CYS A 7 -1.16 16.98 -15.07
CA CYS A 7 -2.40 17.76 -14.98
C CYS A 7 -2.29 18.93 -13.99
N TYR A 8 -1.35 18.88 -13.05
CA TYR A 8 -1.20 19.83 -11.95
C TYR A 8 0.27 20.19 -11.70
N PRO A 9 0.92 20.91 -12.64
CA PRO A 9 2.36 21.17 -12.59
C PRO A 9 2.77 22.00 -11.38
N ASP A 10 1.98 23.01 -11.01
CA ASP A 10 2.35 23.98 -9.96
C ASP A 10 1.81 23.61 -8.57
N VAL A 11 1.07 22.51 -8.45
CA VAL A 11 0.49 22.09 -7.16
C VAL A 11 1.49 21.24 -6.40
N THR A 12 1.94 21.66 -5.22
CA THR A 12 2.81 20.85 -4.37
C THR A 12 2.22 20.67 -2.98
N THR A 13 2.68 19.64 -2.26
CA THR A 13 2.28 19.39 -0.87
C THR A 13 3.53 19.14 -0.04
N GLY A 14 3.58 19.65 1.19
CA GLY A 14 4.63 19.32 2.17
C GLY A 14 4.46 17.96 2.86
N ILE A 15 3.58 17.08 2.35
CA ILE A 15 3.26 15.81 2.98
C ILE A 15 4.47 14.86 2.92
N GLN A 16 4.93 14.43 4.09
CA GLN A 16 5.93 13.37 4.23
C GLN A 16 5.26 12.00 4.08
N THR A 17 5.08 11.52 2.85
CA THR A 17 4.28 10.30 2.58
C THR A 17 4.82 9.04 3.25
N ARG A 18 6.13 8.99 3.55
CA ARG A 18 6.75 7.87 4.29
C ARG A 18 6.26 7.75 5.74
N GLU A 19 5.68 8.81 6.32
CA GLU A 19 5.15 8.79 7.69
C GLU A 19 3.68 8.36 7.76
N LEU A 20 2.99 8.09 6.63
CA LEU A 20 1.55 7.81 6.62
C LEU A 20 1.18 6.59 7.48
N VAL A 21 1.89 5.47 7.31
CA VAL A 21 1.64 4.23 8.06
C VAL A 21 1.92 4.42 9.56
N ARG A 22 3.05 5.03 9.89
CA ARG A 22 3.44 5.28 11.29
C ARG A 22 2.45 6.20 11.99
N THR A 23 2.10 7.32 11.35
CA THR A 23 1.14 8.28 11.86
C THR A 23 -0.24 7.64 12.07
N SER A 24 -0.70 6.85 11.09
CA SER A 24 -1.98 6.13 11.20
C SER A 24 -2.01 5.18 12.39
N ARG A 25 -0.93 4.41 12.61
CA ARG A 25 -0.80 3.50 13.77
C ARG A 25 -0.76 4.26 15.10
N LEU A 26 -0.07 5.39 15.15
CA LEU A 26 -0.02 6.24 16.34
C LEU A 26 -1.41 6.78 16.70
N VAL A 27 -2.15 7.33 15.73
CA VAL A 27 -3.51 7.84 15.95
C VAL A 27 -4.46 6.70 16.34
N SER A 28 -4.38 5.55 15.68
CA SER A 28 -5.16 4.36 16.02
C SER A 28 -4.93 3.92 17.48
N GLY A 29 -3.68 3.89 17.93
CA GLY A 29 -3.33 3.56 19.31
C GLY A 29 -3.80 4.61 20.32
N ALA A 30 -3.69 5.89 19.99
CA ALA A 30 -4.14 6.99 20.85
C ALA A 30 -5.67 7.06 20.99
N CYS A 31 -6.40 6.77 19.92
CA CYS A 31 -7.86 6.88 19.90
C CYS A 31 -8.58 5.56 20.27
N GLY A 32 -7.86 4.43 20.33
CA GLY A 32 -8.46 3.12 20.60
C GLY A 32 -9.28 2.55 19.45
N PHE A 33 -9.21 3.14 18.25
CA PHE A 33 -9.92 2.65 17.06
C PHE A 33 -8.94 1.87 16.16
N PRO A 34 -9.17 0.56 15.94
CA PRO A 34 -8.28 -0.24 15.09
C PRO A 34 -8.40 0.17 13.61
N ILE A 35 -7.28 0.10 12.89
CA ILE A 35 -7.24 0.34 11.44
C ILE A 35 -7.90 -0.84 10.72
N PRO A 36 -8.95 -0.62 9.89
CA PRO A 36 -9.53 -1.68 9.08
C PRO A 36 -8.49 -2.31 8.15
N ARG A 37 -8.51 -3.64 8.00
CA ARG A 37 -7.55 -4.36 7.15
C ARG A 37 -7.52 -3.87 5.70
N ASN A 38 -8.67 -3.47 5.16
CA ASN A 38 -8.84 -2.98 3.80
C ASN A 38 -8.70 -1.45 3.66
N LYS A 39 -8.30 -0.74 4.74
CA LYS A 39 -8.10 0.70 4.68
C LYS A 39 -7.00 1.02 3.66
N ALA A 40 -7.32 1.89 2.70
CA ALA A 40 -6.37 2.32 1.68
C ALA A 40 -5.06 2.81 2.32
N ILE A 41 -3.94 2.45 1.71
CA ILE A 41 -2.57 2.83 2.09
C ILE A 41 -2.10 2.31 3.45
N VAL A 42 -2.93 2.14 4.48
CA VAL A 42 -2.47 1.87 5.85
C VAL A 42 -3.04 0.59 6.48
N GLY A 43 -4.01 -0.04 5.82
CA GLY A 43 -4.57 -1.32 6.24
C GLY A 43 -3.62 -2.48 5.94
N LEU A 44 -3.70 -3.54 6.75
CA LEU A 44 -2.82 -4.71 6.63
C LEU A 44 -2.89 -5.40 5.26
N ASN A 45 -4.02 -5.29 4.55
CA ASN A 45 -4.19 -5.88 3.23
C ASN A 45 -3.89 -4.89 2.08
N ALA A 46 -3.38 -3.69 2.37
CA ALA A 46 -3.19 -2.64 1.34
C ALA A 46 -2.16 -3.03 0.26
N PHE A 47 -1.21 -3.90 0.59
CA PHE A 47 -0.16 -4.39 -0.30
C PHE A 47 0.04 -5.92 -0.18
N ALA A 48 -1.06 -6.64 0.08
CA ALA A 48 -1.06 -8.10 0.19
C ALA A 48 -1.75 -8.72 -1.03
N HIS A 49 -1.09 -9.67 -1.69
CA HIS A 49 -1.62 -10.33 -2.90
C HIS A 49 -1.75 -11.84 -2.70
N SER A 50 -2.98 -12.35 -2.68
CA SER A 50 -3.28 -13.73 -2.25
C SER A 50 -3.72 -14.69 -3.35
N SER A 51 -4.08 -14.20 -4.55
CA SER A 51 -4.50 -15.09 -5.66
C SER A 51 -3.29 -15.49 -6.51
N GLY A 52 -3.26 -16.73 -7.00
CA GLY A 52 -2.12 -17.28 -7.74
C GLY A 52 -1.74 -16.47 -8.98
N ILE A 53 -2.72 -16.00 -9.75
CA ILE A 53 -2.46 -15.13 -10.90
C ILE A 53 -1.95 -13.74 -10.52
N HIS A 54 -2.34 -13.20 -9.36
CA HIS A 54 -1.80 -11.92 -8.89
C HIS A 54 -0.39 -12.11 -8.32
N GLN A 55 -0.11 -13.23 -7.66
CA GLN A 55 1.24 -13.57 -7.20
C GLN A 55 2.21 -13.75 -8.38
N ASP A 56 1.82 -14.52 -9.39
CA ASP A 56 2.58 -14.67 -10.64
C ASP A 56 2.81 -13.31 -11.33
N GLY A 57 1.77 -12.48 -11.40
CA GLY A 57 1.89 -11.13 -11.94
C GLY A 57 2.82 -10.21 -11.15
N ILE A 58 2.80 -10.27 -9.81
CA ILE A 58 3.72 -9.52 -8.96
C ILE A 58 5.18 -9.96 -9.16
N LEU A 59 5.42 -11.26 -9.34
CA LEU A 59 6.75 -11.81 -9.60
C LEU A 59 7.29 -11.40 -10.97
N LYS A 60 6.42 -11.37 -12.00
CA LYS A 60 6.80 -10.98 -13.36
C LYS A 60 6.96 -9.46 -13.53
N LYS A 61 6.00 -8.68 -13.03
CA LYS A 61 5.97 -7.22 -13.13
C LYS A 61 5.07 -6.62 -12.04
N ARG A 62 5.71 -6.21 -10.94
CA ARG A 62 5.05 -5.65 -9.75
C ARG A 62 4.09 -4.50 -10.05
N GLU A 63 4.45 -3.62 -10.99
CA GLU A 63 3.64 -2.44 -11.37
C GLU A 63 2.26 -2.81 -11.94
N THR A 64 2.05 -4.06 -12.34
CA THR A 64 0.76 -4.56 -12.85
C THR A 64 -0.32 -4.52 -11.77
N TYR A 65 0.05 -4.79 -10.52
CA TYR A 65 -0.89 -4.88 -9.39
C TYR A 65 -0.55 -3.90 -8.25
N GLU A 66 0.61 -3.24 -8.31
CA GLU A 66 1.02 -2.19 -7.38
C GLU A 66 1.22 -0.86 -8.12
N ILE A 67 0.14 -0.07 -8.21
CA ILE A 67 0.18 1.30 -8.74
C ILE A 67 1.01 2.25 -7.87
N ILE A 68 1.23 1.90 -6.59
CA ILE A 68 2.04 2.65 -5.64
C ILE A 68 3.10 1.71 -5.08
N ASN A 69 4.36 2.15 -5.10
CA ASN A 69 5.43 1.46 -4.40
C ASN A 69 5.21 1.56 -2.87
N PRO A 70 5.05 0.43 -2.14
CA PRO A 70 4.72 0.43 -0.70
C PRO A 70 5.68 1.28 0.15
N GLN A 71 6.97 1.26 -0.17
CA GLN A 71 8.01 1.98 0.56
C GLN A 71 7.85 3.51 0.45
N THR A 72 7.16 4.00 -0.59
CA THR A 72 6.91 5.44 -0.76
C THR A 72 5.85 5.98 0.20
N VAL A 73 5.04 5.10 0.80
CA VAL A 73 3.96 5.45 1.74
C VAL A 73 4.22 4.96 3.16
N GLY A 74 5.43 4.47 3.45
CA GLY A 74 5.82 4.02 4.79
C GLY A 74 5.51 2.56 5.09
N TRP A 75 5.16 1.76 4.08
CA TRP A 75 5.12 0.31 4.21
C TRP A 75 6.48 -0.33 4.00
N GLY A 76 6.61 -1.57 4.50
CA GLY A 76 7.74 -2.43 4.23
C GLY A 76 7.69 -3.02 2.82
N LYS A 77 7.94 -4.33 2.71
CA LYS A 77 7.83 -5.06 1.44
C LYS A 77 6.38 -5.54 1.24
N THR A 78 6.02 -5.76 -0.03
CA THR A 78 4.81 -6.50 -0.42
C THR A 78 4.71 -7.84 0.32
N GLU A 79 3.51 -8.20 0.79
CA GLU A 79 3.25 -9.51 1.39
C GLU A 79 2.58 -10.44 0.37
N LEU A 80 3.04 -11.69 0.31
CA LEU A 80 2.47 -12.75 -0.55
C LEU A 80 1.92 -13.88 0.33
N PRO A 81 0.78 -13.66 1.02
CA PRO A 81 0.19 -14.69 1.86
C PRO A 81 -0.21 -15.91 1.03
N LEU A 82 0.20 -17.10 1.45
CA LEU A 82 -0.18 -18.36 0.82
C LEU A 82 -1.62 -18.71 1.19
N THR A 83 -2.47 -18.90 0.19
CA THR A 83 -3.87 -19.30 0.37
C THR A 83 -4.23 -20.49 -0.52
N LYS A 84 -5.42 -21.06 -0.35
CA LYS A 84 -5.95 -22.12 -1.23
C LYS A 84 -6.01 -21.75 -2.72
N HIS A 85 -5.89 -20.45 -3.03
CA HIS A 85 -5.89 -19.92 -4.39
C HIS A 85 -4.49 -19.59 -4.91
N SER A 86 -3.42 -19.85 -4.14
CA SER A 86 -2.03 -19.59 -4.54
C SER A 86 -1.47 -20.60 -5.55
N GLY A 87 -2.27 -21.58 -5.98
CA GLY A 87 -1.85 -22.64 -6.89
C GLY A 87 -1.11 -23.74 -6.15
N ARG A 88 -1.83 -24.80 -5.78
CA ARG A 88 -1.24 -26.10 -5.46
C ARG A 88 -1.66 -27.07 -6.56
#